data_AF-A0A3C0G2L0-F1
#
_entry.id   AF-A0A3C0G2L0-F1
#
_cell.length_a   1.000
_cell.length_b   1.000
_cell.length_c   1.000
_cell.angle_alpha   90.00
_cell.angle_beta   90.00
_cell.angle_gamma   90.00
#
_symmetry.space_group_name_H-M   'P 1'
#
loop_
_entity.id
_entity.type
_entity.pdbx_description
1 polymer ?
#
loop_
_entity_poly.entity_id
_entity_poly.type
_entity_poly.pdbx_seq_one_letter_code
_entity_poly.pdbx_strand_id
1 'polypeptide(L)'
;ILITLDESTYEGGTNGANHPISWYKEYDGGRSFYTGFGHTNEQFSDAKFLSHLKGGIKYAIGLGQPVDYSKAYAELVPEENRFNKVMFTQNLNEPMELDFLSEKEIVYVERKGGIHIYDLEKGKDSLIATLDVFSGLEDGLLGIAVDPNYKENNWVYLYYSENKNDNNQNLSRFKLADYSLDLSSEKILLQVETQRDECCHSGGSVEFGPDGNLYLSTGDNTSP
;
A
#
# COMPACT_ATOMS: atom_id res chain seq x y z
N ILE A 1 -4.75 25.10 14.62
CA ILE A 1 -6.04 24.37 14.47
C ILE A 1 -7.15 25.39 14.26
N LEU A 2 -8.11 25.12 13.36
CA LEU A 2 -9.24 26.00 13.05
C LEU A 2 -10.57 25.47 13.59
N ILE A 3 -10.81 24.16 13.45
CA ILE A 3 -12.05 23.50 13.85
C ILE A 3 -11.71 22.16 14.49
N THR A 4 -12.40 21.84 15.57
CA THR A 4 -12.42 20.52 16.21
C THR A 4 -13.82 19.93 16.14
N LEU A 5 -13.92 18.62 16.01
CA LEU A 5 -15.19 17.90 16.01
C LEU A 5 -15.55 17.48 17.44
N ASP A 6 -16.83 17.62 17.78
CA ASP A 6 -17.38 17.15 19.06
C ASP A 6 -17.90 15.72 18.89
N GLU A 7 -17.11 14.75 19.35
CA GLU A 7 -17.45 13.33 19.25
C GLU A 7 -18.64 12.92 20.13
N SER A 8 -19.12 13.78 21.03
CA SER A 8 -20.37 13.50 21.76
C SER A 8 -21.63 13.69 20.93
N THR A 9 -21.51 14.30 19.74
CA THR A 9 -22.66 14.63 18.87
C THR A 9 -22.96 13.58 17.81
N TYR A 10 -22.16 12.51 17.70
CA TYR A 10 -22.32 11.45 16.72
C TYR A 10 -21.78 10.10 17.25
N GLU A 11 -22.11 9.00 16.57
CA GLU A 11 -21.65 7.66 16.93
C GLU A 11 -20.40 7.25 16.13
N GLY A 12 -19.47 6.53 16.75
CA GLY A 12 -18.28 5.98 16.09
C GLY A 12 -16.98 6.78 16.22
N GLY A 13 -16.99 7.93 16.91
CA GLY A 13 -15.76 8.69 17.21
C GLY A 13 -14.85 8.00 18.24
N THR A 14 -13.54 7.99 18.00
CA THR A 14 -12.52 7.43 18.91
C THR A 14 -11.36 8.38 19.21
N ASN A 15 -11.36 9.61 18.64
CA ASN A 15 -10.30 10.59 18.84
C ASN A 15 -10.48 11.43 20.13
N GLY A 16 -11.60 11.25 20.84
CA GLY A 16 -11.90 11.91 22.10
C GLY A 16 -12.07 13.42 21.95
N ALA A 17 -11.74 14.17 23.00
CA ALA A 17 -11.92 15.63 23.04
C ALA A 17 -11.01 16.40 22.05
N ASN A 18 -9.97 15.76 21.51
CA ASN A 18 -8.98 16.38 20.65
C ASN A 18 -9.07 15.84 19.21
N HIS A 19 -10.17 16.16 18.53
CA HIS A 19 -10.40 15.77 17.14
C HIS A 19 -10.31 16.98 16.18
N PRO A 20 -9.11 17.45 15.79
CA PRO A 20 -8.97 18.56 14.85
C PRO A 20 -9.35 18.15 13.42
N ILE A 21 -10.44 18.71 12.90
CA ILE A 21 -10.93 18.43 11.54
C ILE A 21 -10.68 19.55 10.54
N SER A 22 -10.09 20.67 10.97
CA SER A 22 -9.56 21.68 10.05
C SER A 22 -8.37 22.41 10.63
N TRP A 23 -7.34 22.61 9.83
CA TRP A 23 -6.11 23.29 10.24
C TRP A 23 -5.38 23.89 9.04
N TYR A 24 -4.42 24.74 9.34
CA TYR A 24 -3.49 25.28 8.37
C TYR A 24 -2.10 25.36 9.00
N LYS A 25 -1.07 25.26 8.17
CA LYS A 25 0.33 25.44 8.56
C LYS A 25 1.14 26.01 7.42
N GLU A 26 2.26 26.65 7.74
CA GLU A 26 3.34 26.82 6.79
C GLU A 26 4.16 25.52 6.76
N TYR A 27 4.65 25.14 5.59
CA TYR A 27 5.49 23.95 5.41
C TYR A 27 6.43 24.20 4.24
N ASP A 28 7.72 24.08 4.49
CA ASP A 28 8.75 24.16 3.45
C ASP A 28 8.66 25.42 2.56
N GLY A 29 8.46 26.59 3.19
CA GLY A 29 8.23 27.86 2.48
C GLY A 29 6.86 28.00 1.80
N GLY A 30 6.09 26.92 1.72
CA GLY A 30 4.71 26.87 1.26
C GLY A 30 3.66 26.94 2.37
N ARG A 31 2.40 26.76 1.99
CA ARG A 31 1.23 26.82 2.86
C ARG A 31 0.34 25.61 2.61
N SER A 32 -0.03 24.92 3.69
CA SER A 32 -0.96 23.79 3.65
C SER A 32 -2.22 24.15 4.44
N PHE A 33 -3.37 23.84 3.87
CA PHE A 33 -4.68 23.89 4.53
C PHE A 33 -5.35 22.53 4.38
N TYR A 34 -5.98 22.07 5.44
CA TYR A 34 -6.74 20.83 5.48
C TYR A 34 -8.11 21.07 6.10
N THR A 35 -9.12 20.39 5.57
CA THR A 35 -10.47 20.33 6.14
C THR A 35 -11.10 18.96 5.85
N GLY A 36 -11.64 18.32 6.88
CA GLY A 36 -12.43 17.08 6.79
C GLY A 36 -13.95 17.33 6.66
N PHE A 37 -14.33 18.48 6.10
CA PHE A 37 -15.72 18.77 5.72
C PHE A 37 -15.92 18.44 4.23
N GLY A 38 -17.17 18.29 3.78
CA GLY A 38 -17.51 18.07 2.38
C GLY A 38 -17.90 16.63 2.03
N HIS A 39 -18.47 15.90 2.99
CA HIS A 39 -18.92 14.51 2.83
C HIS A 39 -20.34 14.38 2.25
N THR A 40 -21.13 15.47 2.21
CA THR A 40 -22.48 15.44 1.61
C THR A 40 -22.67 16.54 0.57
N ASN A 41 -23.56 16.31 -0.39
CA ASN A 41 -23.86 17.27 -1.46
C ASN A 41 -24.39 18.61 -0.91
N GLU A 42 -25.16 18.57 0.18
CA GLU A 42 -25.78 19.74 0.81
C GLU A 42 -24.72 20.69 1.37
N GLN A 43 -23.61 20.16 1.88
CA GLN A 43 -22.53 20.98 2.44
C GLN A 43 -21.97 21.95 1.39
N PHE A 44 -21.90 21.56 0.11
CA PHE A 44 -21.43 22.42 -0.98
C PHE A 44 -22.39 23.56 -1.35
N SER A 45 -23.57 23.62 -0.73
CA SER A 45 -24.49 24.76 -0.80
C SER A 45 -24.53 25.58 0.49
N ASP A 46 -23.93 25.09 1.58
CA ASP A 46 -23.88 25.80 2.86
C ASP A 46 -22.92 27.00 2.80
N ALA A 47 -23.43 28.18 3.13
CA ALA A 47 -22.67 29.42 3.03
C ALA A 47 -21.47 29.48 3.98
N LYS A 48 -21.54 28.85 5.16
CA LYS A 48 -20.42 28.82 6.12
C LYS A 48 -19.33 27.90 5.61
N PHE A 49 -19.69 26.73 5.09
CA PHE A 49 -18.73 25.80 4.49
C PHE A 49 -18.05 26.42 3.28
N LEU A 50 -18.82 27.02 2.35
CA LEU A 50 -18.24 27.69 1.18
C LEU A 50 -17.29 28.84 1.57
N SER A 51 -17.62 29.59 2.62
CA SER A 51 -16.75 30.64 3.15
C SER A 51 -15.47 30.06 3.77
N HIS A 52 -15.56 28.97 4.53
CA HIS A 52 -14.41 28.26 5.12
C HIS A 52 -13.48 27.73 4.03
N LEU A 53 -14.03 27.01 3.05
CA LEU A 53 -13.28 26.46 1.92
C LEU A 53 -12.59 27.57 1.11
N LYS A 54 -13.31 28.67 0.82
CA LYS A 54 -12.74 29.84 0.14
C LYS A 54 -11.58 30.46 0.93
N GLY A 55 -11.69 30.52 2.25
CA GLY A 55 -10.62 30.99 3.14
C GLY A 55 -9.38 30.09 3.08
N GLY A 56 -9.57 28.77 3.15
CA GLY A 56 -8.51 27.79 3.03
C GLY A 56 -7.78 27.86 1.69
N ILE A 57 -8.52 27.93 0.58
CA ILE A 57 -7.97 28.11 -0.76
C ILE A 57 -7.15 29.40 -0.84
N LYS A 58 -7.72 30.53 -0.38
CA LYS A 58 -7.02 31.83 -0.37
C LYS A 58 -5.72 31.80 0.42
N TYR A 59 -5.72 31.12 1.57
CA TYR A 59 -4.51 30.92 2.36
C TYR A 59 -3.48 30.08 1.61
N ALA A 60 -3.88 28.93 1.06
CA ALA A 60 -2.99 28.01 0.35
C ALA A 60 -2.32 28.67 -0.87
N ILE A 61 -3.07 29.47 -1.65
CA ILE A 61 -2.53 30.21 -2.81
C ILE A 61 -1.71 31.46 -2.42
N GLY A 62 -1.56 31.76 -1.12
CA GLY A 62 -0.77 32.88 -0.65
C GLY A 62 -1.29 34.25 -1.08
N LEU A 63 -2.58 34.37 -1.38
CA LEU A 63 -3.22 35.61 -1.88
C LEU A 63 -2.51 36.22 -3.11
N GLY A 64 -1.93 35.39 -3.98
CA GLY A 64 -1.23 35.84 -5.19
C GLY A 64 0.14 36.44 -4.93
N GLN A 65 0.70 36.29 -3.73
CA GLN A 65 2.10 36.60 -3.48
C GLN A 65 3.01 35.55 -4.14
N PRO A 66 4.17 35.95 -4.71
CA PRO A 66 5.16 35.01 -5.20
C PRO A 66 5.60 34.03 -4.11
N VAL A 67 5.89 32.78 -4.51
CA VAL A 67 6.46 31.78 -3.61
C VAL A 67 7.89 32.19 -3.25
N ASP A 68 8.20 32.20 -1.95
CA ASP A 68 9.54 32.48 -1.44
C ASP A 68 10.32 31.18 -1.24
N TYR A 69 10.98 30.74 -2.32
CA TYR A 69 11.77 29.51 -2.33
C TYR A 69 12.98 29.56 -1.38
N SER A 70 13.38 30.73 -0.86
CA SER A 70 14.47 30.82 0.13
C SER A 70 14.11 30.20 1.49
N LYS A 71 12.81 29.96 1.72
CA LYS A 71 12.29 29.32 2.93
C LYS A 71 12.14 27.80 2.80
N ALA A 72 12.32 27.25 1.60
CA ALA A 72 12.31 25.82 1.39
C ALA A 72 13.60 25.22 1.98
N TYR A 73 13.44 24.18 2.79
CA TYR A 73 14.49 23.38 3.39
C TYR A 73 14.46 21.92 2.91
N ALA A 74 13.42 21.50 2.17
CA ALA A 74 13.43 20.21 1.50
C ALA A 74 14.52 20.19 0.43
N GLU A 75 15.30 19.12 0.42
CA GLU A 75 16.28 18.91 -0.64
C GLU A 75 15.54 18.69 -1.96
N LEU A 76 16.00 19.36 -3.02
CA LEU A 76 15.49 19.11 -4.37
C LEU A 76 15.71 17.63 -4.68
N VAL A 77 14.63 16.94 -5.05
CA VAL A 77 14.75 15.57 -5.59
C VAL A 77 15.70 15.61 -6.80
N PRO A 78 16.59 14.61 -6.96
CA PRO A 78 17.47 14.55 -8.12
C PRO A 78 16.67 14.66 -9.42
N GLU A 79 17.19 15.38 -10.41
CA GLU A 79 16.55 15.47 -11.73
C GLU A 79 16.26 14.07 -12.31
N GLU A 80 15.11 13.91 -12.97
CA GLU A 80 14.70 12.61 -13.54
C GLU A 80 15.76 12.03 -14.50
N ASN A 81 16.50 12.90 -15.21
CA ASN A 81 17.59 12.54 -16.11
C ASN A 81 18.82 11.92 -15.41
N ARG A 82 18.86 11.89 -14.07
CA ARG A 82 19.90 11.22 -13.29
C ARG A 82 19.64 9.72 -13.12
N PHE A 83 18.48 9.24 -13.55
CA PHE A 83 18.10 7.83 -13.51
C PHE A 83 17.95 7.27 -14.93
N ASN A 84 18.37 6.03 -15.11
CA ASN A 84 18.10 5.27 -16.33
C ASN A 84 16.98 4.27 -16.04
N LYS A 85 15.88 4.33 -16.79
CA LYS A 85 14.83 3.32 -16.74
C LYS A 85 15.26 2.12 -17.58
N VAL A 86 15.56 1.01 -16.91
CA VAL A 86 15.85 -0.27 -17.57
C VAL A 86 14.64 -1.17 -17.40
N MET A 87 14.16 -1.75 -18.50
CA MET A 87 13.04 -2.69 -18.49
C MET A 87 13.60 -4.11 -18.37
N PHE A 88 13.29 -4.79 -17.27
CA PHE A 88 13.66 -6.19 -17.05
C PHE A 88 12.69 -7.16 -17.72
N THR A 89 11.38 -6.97 -17.50
CA THR A 89 10.30 -7.76 -18.10
C THR A 89 9.07 -6.88 -18.38
N GLN A 90 8.15 -7.38 -19.21
CA GLN A 90 6.91 -6.71 -19.62
C GLN A 90 5.82 -7.73 -19.96
N ASN A 91 4.59 -7.27 -20.18
CA ASN A 91 3.40 -8.11 -20.41
C ASN A 91 3.04 -9.03 -19.23
N LEU A 92 3.28 -8.53 -18.00
CA LEU A 92 2.91 -9.20 -16.77
C LEU A 92 1.39 -9.20 -16.55
N ASN A 93 0.89 -10.19 -15.83
CA ASN A 93 -0.51 -10.37 -15.51
C ASN A 93 -0.81 -9.86 -14.10
N GLU A 94 -0.86 -8.53 -13.97
CA GLU A 94 -1.16 -7.83 -12.71
C GLU A 94 -0.11 -8.10 -11.61
N PRO A 95 1.15 -7.64 -11.79
CA PRO A 95 2.21 -7.80 -10.80
C PRO A 95 1.90 -7.00 -9.53
N MET A 96 2.11 -7.60 -8.36
CA MET A 96 1.71 -7.03 -7.07
C MET A 96 2.90 -6.64 -6.18
N GLU A 97 3.75 -7.60 -5.82
CA GLU A 97 4.87 -7.38 -4.91
C GLU A 97 6.12 -8.15 -5.39
N LEU A 98 7.30 -7.64 -5.05
CA LEU A 98 8.60 -8.23 -5.38
C LEU A 98 9.55 -8.12 -4.19
N ASP A 99 10.53 -9.02 -4.14
CA ASP A 99 11.61 -9.01 -3.16
C ASP A 99 12.88 -9.69 -3.74
N PHE A 100 14.03 -9.53 -3.10
CA PHE A 100 15.31 -10.04 -3.54
C PHE A 100 15.66 -11.37 -2.84
N LEU A 101 15.79 -12.44 -3.62
CA LEU A 101 16.39 -13.69 -3.15
C LEU A 101 17.92 -13.54 -2.98
N SER A 102 18.51 -12.67 -3.81
CA SER A 102 19.91 -12.27 -3.78
C SER A 102 20.11 -10.96 -4.55
N GLU A 103 21.34 -10.42 -4.55
CA GLU A 103 21.74 -9.26 -5.39
C GLU A 103 21.49 -9.46 -6.90
N LYS A 104 21.19 -10.69 -7.34
CA LYS A 104 21.08 -11.07 -8.75
C LYS A 104 19.72 -11.65 -9.11
N GLU A 105 18.89 -11.96 -8.12
CA GLU A 105 17.65 -12.70 -8.31
C GLU A 105 16.51 -12.00 -7.58
N ILE A 106 15.52 -11.59 -8.34
CA ILE A 106 14.29 -10.96 -7.83
C ILE A 106 13.19 -12.02 -7.91
N VAL A 107 12.48 -12.26 -6.81
CA VAL A 107 11.21 -12.99 -6.83
C VAL A 107 10.07 -11.98 -6.86
N TYR A 108 9.03 -12.23 -7.65
CA TYR A 108 7.83 -11.40 -7.65
C TYR A 108 6.58 -12.22 -7.90
N VAL A 109 5.44 -11.64 -7.54
CA VAL A 109 4.15 -12.29 -7.64
C VAL A 109 3.17 -11.50 -8.50
N GLU A 110 2.27 -12.23 -9.12
CA GLU A 110 1.16 -11.73 -9.91
C GLU A 110 -0.16 -12.06 -9.23
N ARG A 111 -1.13 -11.12 -9.27
CA ARG A 111 -2.40 -11.24 -8.54
C ARG A 111 -3.17 -12.50 -8.88
N LYS A 112 -3.03 -13.00 -10.12
CA LYS A 112 -3.66 -14.25 -10.58
C LYS A 112 -2.88 -15.53 -10.21
N GLY A 113 -1.96 -15.45 -9.26
CA GLY A 113 -1.28 -16.59 -8.64
C GLY A 113 0.07 -16.94 -9.24
N GLY A 114 0.57 -16.19 -10.23
CA GLY A 114 1.88 -16.40 -10.83
C GLY A 114 3.02 -16.03 -9.87
N ILE A 115 4.05 -16.87 -9.79
CA ILE A 115 5.24 -16.63 -8.97
C ILE A 115 6.46 -16.77 -9.87
N HIS A 116 7.24 -15.71 -9.97
CA HIS A 116 8.32 -15.58 -10.92
C HIS A 116 9.66 -15.33 -10.24
N ILE A 117 10.74 -15.77 -10.86
CA ILE A 117 12.09 -15.32 -10.55
C ILE A 117 12.69 -14.67 -11.80
N TYR A 118 13.18 -13.45 -11.64
CA TYR A 118 13.99 -12.75 -12.63
C TYR A 118 15.48 -12.82 -12.26
N ASP A 119 16.28 -13.44 -13.12
CA ASP A 119 17.74 -13.46 -13.02
C ASP A 119 18.33 -12.23 -13.74
N LEU A 120 18.88 -11.29 -12.98
CA LEU A 120 19.45 -10.03 -13.45
C LEU A 120 20.72 -10.22 -14.29
N GLU A 121 21.51 -11.28 -14.04
CA GLU A 121 22.72 -11.55 -14.81
C GLU A 121 22.41 -12.17 -16.16
N LYS A 122 21.42 -13.07 -16.19
CA LYS A 122 21.00 -13.77 -17.42
C LYS A 122 19.94 -12.98 -18.21
N GLY A 123 19.32 -11.96 -17.60
CA GLY A 123 18.19 -11.24 -18.17
C GLY A 123 17.00 -12.16 -18.45
N LYS A 124 16.72 -13.11 -17.54
CA LYS A 124 15.75 -14.17 -17.76
C LYS A 124 14.66 -14.15 -16.69
N ASP A 125 13.42 -13.99 -17.14
CA ASP A 125 12.21 -14.23 -16.36
C ASP A 125 11.82 -15.73 -16.42
N SER A 126 11.45 -16.30 -15.28
CA SER A 126 10.99 -17.69 -15.16
C SER A 126 9.79 -17.77 -14.24
N LEU A 127 8.65 -18.23 -14.75
CA LEU A 127 7.51 -18.68 -13.93
C LEU A 127 7.92 -19.96 -13.19
N ILE A 128 8.00 -19.92 -11.87
CA ILE A 128 8.48 -21.03 -11.04
C ILE A 128 7.35 -21.82 -10.37
N ALA A 129 6.19 -21.20 -10.19
CA ALA A 129 5.01 -21.82 -9.62
C ALA A 129 3.74 -21.04 -9.94
N THR A 130 2.59 -21.67 -9.72
CA THR A 130 1.28 -21.01 -9.80
C THR A 130 0.42 -21.49 -8.65
N LEU A 131 -0.17 -20.56 -7.90
CA LEU A 131 -1.18 -20.84 -6.89
C LEU A 131 -2.58 -20.73 -7.51
N ASP A 132 -3.47 -21.65 -7.13
CA ASP A 132 -4.90 -21.54 -7.46
C ASP A 132 -5.56 -20.55 -6.48
N VAL A 133 -5.76 -19.33 -6.95
CA VAL A 133 -6.24 -18.21 -6.13
C VAL A 133 -7.60 -17.71 -6.59
N PHE A 134 -8.43 -17.32 -5.63
CA PHE A 134 -9.58 -16.48 -5.91
C PHE A 134 -9.07 -15.08 -6.25
N SER A 135 -9.36 -14.60 -7.47
CA SER A 135 -8.89 -13.30 -7.98
C SER A 135 -10.03 -12.36 -8.40
N GLY A 136 -11.21 -12.55 -7.83
CA GLY A 136 -12.31 -11.59 -7.95
C GLY A 136 -12.03 -10.33 -7.14
N LEU A 137 -12.66 -9.22 -7.49
CA LEU A 137 -12.46 -7.93 -6.80
C LEU A 137 -10.96 -7.54 -6.78
N GLU A 138 -10.42 -7.24 -5.60
CA GLU A 138 -8.99 -6.93 -5.38
C GLU A 138 -8.21 -8.13 -4.79
N ASP A 139 -8.86 -9.27 -4.57
CA ASP A 139 -8.24 -10.46 -4.02
C ASP A 139 -7.29 -11.14 -5.02
N GLY A 140 -6.46 -12.05 -4.51
CA GLY A 140 -5.52 -12.82 -5.31
C GLY A 140 -4.28 -13.17 -4.52
N LEU A 141 -3.15 -13.34 -5.20
CA LEU A 141 -1.82 -13.39 -4.59
C LEU A 141 -1.27 -11.96 -4.51
N LEU A 142 -1.26 -11.39 -3.31
CA LEU A 142 -1.03 -9.96 -3.10
C LEU A 142 0.38 -9.65 -2.64
N GLY A 143 0.94 -10.48 -1.75
CA GLY A 143 2.21 -10.19 -1.12
C GLY A 143 3.23 -11.32 -1.13
N ILE A 144 4.49 -10.93 -1.08
CA ILE A 144 5.65 -11.81 -0.96
C ILE A 144 6.74 -11.18 -0.09
N ALA A 145 7.32 -11.96 0.83
CA ALA A 145 8.53 -11.60 1.55
C ALA A 145 9.52 -12.77 1.61
N VAL A 146 10.79 -12.48 1.43
CA VAL A 146 11.90 -13.43 1.57
C VAL A 146 12.38 -13.43 3.02
N ASP A 147 12.53 -14.61 3.62
CA ASP A 147 13.05 -14.72 4.98
C ASP A 147 14.46 -14.10 5.07
N PRO A 148 14.80 -13.29 6.10
CA PRO A 148 16.13 -12.73 6.25
C PRO A 148 17.26 -13.78 6.30
N ASN A 149 16.94 -15.03 6.68
CA ASN A 149 17.84 -16.18 6.67
C ASN A 149 17.58 -17.12 5.48
N TYR A 150 16.99 -16.64 4.39
CA TYR A 150 16.65 -17.43 3.19
C TYR A 150 17.84 -18.26 2.67
N LYS A 151 19.07 -17.75 2.71
CA LYS A 151 20.26 -18.50 2.29
C LYS A 151 20.51 -19.80 3.08
N GLU A 152 19.98 -19.88 4.29
CA GLU A 152 20.13 -21.04 5.18
C GLU A 152 18.85 -21.89 5.21
N ASN A 153 17.70 -21.25 5.06
CA ASN A 153 16.41 -21.87 5.33
C ASN A 153 15.48 -21.96 4.12
N ASN A 154 15.74 -21.27 3.02
CA ASN A 154 14.93 -21.28 1.79
C ASN A 154 13.44 -20.91 2.01
N TRP A 155 13.10 -20.15 3.07
CA TRP A 155 11.70 -19.76 3.33
C TRP A 155 11.32 -18.47 2.60
N VAL A 156 10.15 -18.49 1.99
CA VAL A 156 9.44 -17.29 1.52
C VAL A 156 8.02 -17.30 2.09
N TYR A 157 7.42 -16.12 2.19
CA TYR A 157 6.11 -15.89 2.78
C TYR A 157 5.21 -15.29 1.71
N LEU A 158 4.00 -15.83 1.57
CA LEU A 158 3.02 -15.38 0.59
C LEU A 158 1.73 -15.01 1.29
N TYR A 159 1.10 -13.93 0.86
CA TYR A 159 -0.23 -13.54 1.29
C TYR A 159 -1.21 -13.63 0.13
N TYR A 160 -2.21 -14.52 0.25
CA TYR A 160 -3.08 -14.86 -0.88
C TYR A 160 -4.49 -15.33 -0.50
N SER A 161 -5.45 -15.10 -1.39
CA SER A 161 -6.81 -15.64 -1.32
C SER A 161 -6.86 -16.99 -2.03
N GLU A 162 -6.98 -18.09 -1.29
CA GLU A 162 -7.11 -19.42 -1.91
C GLU A 162 -8.44 -19.53 -2.69
N ASN A 163 -8.44 -20.26 -3.81
CA ASN A 163 -9.65 -20.51 -4.62
C ASN A 163 -10.56 -21.57 -3.97
N LYS A 164 -10.96 -21.33 -2.73
CA LYS A 164 -11.89 -22.15 -1.96
C LYS A 164 -13.15 -21.35 -1.65
N ASN A 165 -14.21 -22.10 -1.35
CA ASN A 165 -15.47 -21.53 -0.86
C ASN A 165 -15.37 -21.17 0.63
N ASP A 166 -14.39 -20.34 0.96
CA ASP A 166 -14.23 -19.69 2.25
C ASP A 166 -13.91 -18.20 2.03
N ASN A 167 -13.89 -17.43 3.11
CA ASN A 167 -13.76 -15.98 3.10
C ASN A 167 -12.43 -15.56 3.74
N ASN A 168 -11.35 -16.29 3.45
CA ASN A 168 -10.05 -16.05 4.08
C ASN A 168 -8.97 -15.66 3.06
N GLN A 169 -8.03 -14.85 3.53
CA GLN A 169 -6.70 -14.67 2.96
C GLN A 169 -5.68 -15.33 3.90
N ASN A 170 -4.76 -16.10 3.32
CA ASN A 170 -3.77 -16.85 4.06
C ASN A 170 -2.42 -16.15 3.98
N LEU A 171 -1.80 -15.91 5.13
CA LEU A 171 -0.35 -15.70 5.23
C LEU A 171 0.29 -17.06 5.49
N SER A 172 0.97 -17.60 4.48
CA SER A 172 1.65 -18.90 4.57
C SER A 172 3.13 -18.75 4.23
N ARG A 173 3.95 -19.68 4.72
CA ARG A 173 5.34 -19.82 4.25
C ARG A 173 5.55 -21.09 3.45
N PHE A 174 6.48 -21.04 2.51
CA PHE A 174 6.84 -22.10 1.58
C PHE A 174 8.35 -22.18 1.41
N LYS A 175 8.87 -23.38 1.13
CA LYS A 175 10.25 -23.57 0.68
C LYS A 175 10.35 -23.18 -0.79
N LEU A 176 11.26 -22.27 -1.10
CA LEU A 176 11.64 -21.90 -2.46
C LEU A 176 13.13 -22.20 -2.63
N ALA A 177 13.47 -23.09 -3.55
CA ALA A 177 14.86 -23.42 -3.87
C ALA A 177 14.95 -23.90 -5.33
N ASP A 178 16.12 -23.72 -5.95
CA ASP A 178 16.39 -24.21 -7.31
C ASP A 178 15.31 -23.82 -8.34
N TYR A 179 14.82 -22.58 -8.27
CA TYR A 179 13.77 -22.05 -9.16
C TYR A 179 12.46 -22.87 -9.10
N SER A 180 12.13 -23.41 -7.92
CA SER A 180 10.89 -24.13 -7.67
C SER A 180 10.35 -23.77 -6.29
N LEU A 181 9.04 -23.56 -6.21
CA LEU A 181 8.31 -23.44 -4.95
C LEU A 181 7.73 -24.81 -4.57
N ASP A 182 8.10 -25.35 -3.41
CA ASP A 182 7.51 -26.59 -2.89
C ASP A 182 6.15 -26.30 -2.23
N LEU A 183 5.08 -26.46 -3.01
CA LEU A 183 3.70 -26.25 -2.52
C LEU A 183 3.32 -27.18 -1.36
N SER A 184 3.96 -28.35 -1.23
CA SER A 184 3.68 -29.29 -0.14
C SER A 184 4.31 -28.87 1.19
N SER A 185 5.25 -27.92 1.16
CA SER A 185 5.93 -27.39 2.35
C SER A 185 5.13 -26.33 3.10
N GLU A 186 3.93 -26.02 2.62
CA GLU A 186 3.09 -24.95 3.15
C GLU A 186 2.95 -25.03 4.67
N LYS A 187 3.11 -23.87 5.31
CA LYS A 187 2.63 -23.65 6.68
C LYS A 187 1.85 -22.35 6.74
N ILE A 188 0.54 -22.45 6.94
CA ILE A 188 -0.34 -21.32 7.26
C ILE A 188 0.07 -20.77 8.62
N LEU A 189 0.31 -19.47 8.68
CA LEU A 189 0.74 -18.74 9.88
C LEU A 189 -0.41 -17.91 10.46
N LEU A 190 -1.18 -17.27 9.57
CA LEU A 190 -2.33 -16.44 9.91
C LEU A 190 -3.37 -16.56 8.80
N GLN A 191 -4.63 -16.56 9.20
CA GLN A 191 -5.77 -16.40 8.29
C GLN A 191 -6.47 -15.10 8.65
N VAL A 192 -6.70 -14.26 7.64
CA VAL A 192 -7.42 -13.00 7.77
C VAL A 192 -8.76 -13.18 7.08
N GLU A 193 -9.83 -13.04 7.86
CA GLU A 193 -11.18 -13.06 7.32
C GLU A 193 -11.43 -11.79 6.49
N THR A 194 -12.03 -11.97 5.32
CA THR A 194 -12.38 -10.91 4.36
C THR A 194 -13.83 -11.06 3.93
N GLN A 195 -14.49 -9.98 3.55
CA GLN A 195 -15.76 -10.07 2.83
C GLN A 195 -15.50 -10.17 1.32
N ARG A 196 -16.30 -10.95 0.60
CA ARG A 196 -16.19 -11.15 -0.86
C ARG A 196 -17.45 -10.67 -1.62
N ASP A 197 -18.23 -9.80 -0.99
CA ASP A 197 -19.48 -9.24 -1.51
C ASP A 197 -19.28 -7.91 -2.25
N GLU A 198 -18.40 -7.06 -1.74
CA GLU A 198 -18.02 -5.77 -2.33
C GLU A 198 -16.51 -5.64 -2.44
N CYS A 199 -16.03 -4.74 -3.30
CA CYS A 199 -14.61 -4.45 -3.35
C CYS A 199 -14.22 -3.52 -2.19
N CYS A 200 -12.93 -3.60 -1.87
CA CYS A 200 -11.93 -2.54 -2.04
C CYS A 200 -11.06 -2.41 -0.79
N HIS A 201 -9.83 -1.95 -0.98
CA HIS A 201 -8.81 -1.86 0.06
C HIS A 201 -8.42 -3.23 0.64
N SER A 202 -7.99 -4.18 -0.19
CA SER A 202 -7.50 -5.48 0.32
C SER A 202 -6.18 -5.37 1.10
N GLY A 203 -5.35 -4.36 0.81
CA GLY A 203 -3.99 -4.29 1.36
C GLY A 203 -3.10 -5.42 0.81
N GLY A 204 -2.33 -6.06 1.68
CA GLY A 204 -1.71 -7.36 1.38
C GLY A 204 -0.19 -7.39 1.20
N SER A 205 0.50 -6.25 1.36
CA SER A 205 1.98 -6.22 1.39
C SER A 205 2.51 -6.93 2.64
N VAL A 206 3.59 -7.67 2.47
CA VAL A 206 4.28 -8.46 3.50
C VAL A 206 5.75 -8.08 3.52
N GLU A 207 6.32 -7.79 4.70
CA GLU A 207 7.73 -7.38 4.79
C GLU A 207 8.34 -7.73 6.16
N PHE A 208 9.64 -8.04 6.20
CA PHE A 208 10.37 -8.21 7.44
C PHE A 208 10.95 -6.88 7.93
N GLY A 209 10.64 -6.51 9.17
CA GLY A 209 11.30 -5.38 9.83
C GLY A 209 12.73 -5.71 10.29
N PRO A 210 13.53 -4.69 10.64
CA PRO A 210 14.93 -4.87 11.08
C PRO A 210 15.07 -5.73 12.35
N ASP A 211 14.00 -5.86 13.12
CA ASP A 211 13.87 -6.63 14.34
C ASP A 211 13.65 -8.14 14.08
N GLY A 212 13.44 -8.53 12.82
CA GLY A 212 13.06 -9.89 12.41
C GLY A 212 11.57 -10.22 12.55
N ASN A 213 10.73 -9.22 12.88
CA ASN A 213 9.28 -9.37 12.88
C ASN A 213 8.74 -9.30 11.45
N LEU A 214 7.77 -10.17 11.14
CA LEU A 214 7.02 -10.13 9.88
C LEU A 214 5.82 -9.20 10.03
N TYR A 215 5.72 -8.21 9.15
CA TYR A 215 4.61 -7.28 9.06
C TYR A 215 3.71 -7.66 7.90
N LEU A 216 2.41 -7.65 8.15
CA LEU A 216 1.36 -7.81 7.14
C LEU A 216 0.47 -6.57 7.18
N SER A 217 0.21 -6.00 6.01
CA SER A 217 -0.82 -4.97 5.85
C SER A 217 -2.16 -5.60 5.45
N THR A 218 -3.23 -5.23 6.13
CA THR A 218 -4.61 -5.57 5.78
C THR A 218 -5.37 -4.26 5.62
N GLY A 219 -6.24 -4.14 4.62
CA GLY A 219 -7.15 -3.00 4.58
C GLY A 219 -8.46 -3.26 5.30
N ASP A 220 -9.33 -2.25 5.30
CA ASP A 220 -10.65 -2.29 5.93
C ASP A 220 -11.70 -3.02 5.08
N ASN A 221 -11.31 -3.41 3.86
CA ASN A 221 -12.05 -4.28 2.96
C ASN A 221 -13.48 -3.79 2.67
N THR A 222 -13.61 -2.50 2.38
CA THR A 222 -14.88 -1.83 2.05
C THR A 222 -14.67 -0.72 1.00
N SER A 223 -15.75 -0.37 0.30
CA SER A 223 -15.76 0.80 -0.58
C SER A 223 -16.07 2.07 0.23
N PRO A 224 -15.30 3.16 0.08
CA PRO A 224 -15.56 4.43 0.76
C PRO A 224 -16.81 5.16 0.24
#